data_AF-A0A026WI91-F1
#
_entry.id   AF-A0A026WI91-F1
#
_cell.length_a   1.000
_cell.length_b   1.000
_cell.length_c   1.000
_cell.angle_alpha   90.00
_cell.angle_beta   90.00
_cell.angle_gamma   90.00
#
_symmetry.space_group_name_H-M   'P 1'
#
loop_
_entity.id
_entity.type
_entity.pdbx_description
1 polymer ?
#
loop_
_entity_poly.entity_id
_entity_poly.type
_entity_poly.pdbx_seq_one_letter_code
_entity_poly.pdbx_strand_id
1 'polypeptide(L)'
;MLPNEAESQFTKIVRTRVVGEARRTIQRQDFENIGQLTKYLKQIYGSSKNAYQLQGELGNIYQKGVEDVVTYANRVKVLGKQILEAYRSSGSLQSDPNVKISLEKDMAKCFIRELKPEIEQRIARDLDV
;
A
#
# COMPACT_ATOMS: atom_id res chain seq x y z
N MET A 1 13.70 13.85 -17.77
CA MET A 1 13.77 12.42 -18.07
C MET A 1 15.24 12.05 -18.23
N LEU A 2 15.66 10.91 -17.69
CA LEU A 2 17.02 10.41 -17.94
C LEU A 2 17.13 9.95 -19.40
N PRO A 3 18.29 10.09 -20.06
CA PRO A 3 18.52 9.47 -21.36
C PRO A 3 18.29 7.95 -21.28
N ASN A 4 17.70 7.34 -22.31
CA ASN A 4 17.37 5.91 -22.35
C ASN A 4 18.57 5.00 -21.97
N GLU A 5 19.76 5.39 -22.40
CA GLU A 5 21.01 4.70 -22.07
C GLU A 5 21.29 4.70 -20.55
N ALA A 6 21.09 5.85 -19.90
CA ALA A 6 21.30 6.00 -18.46
C ALA A 6 20.25 5.20 -17.65
N GLU A 7 19.01 5.13 -18.14
CA GLU A 7 17.94 4.35 -17.49
C GLU A 7 18.21 2.84 -17.61
N SER A 8 18.73 2.36 -18.74
CA SER A 8 19.14 0.97 -18.93
C SER A 8 20.30 0.60 -17.99
N GLN A 9 21.33 1.45 -17.89
CA GLN A 9 22.45 1.23 -16.98
C GLN A 9 22.01 1.23 -15.51
N PHE A 10 21.13 2.17 -15.14
CA PHE A 10 20.55 2.21 -13.81
C PHE A 10 19.75 0.93 -13.48
N THR A 11 18.96 0.44 -14.43
CA THR A 11 18.19 -0.80 -14.30
C THR A 11 19.11 -2.01 -14.08
N LYS A 12 20.24 -2.10 -14.81
CA LYS A 12 21.26 -3.14 -14.59
C LYS A 12 21.85 -3.06 -13.19
N ILE A 13 22.20 -1.87 -12.71
CA ILE A 13 22.73 -1.68 -11.35
C ILE A 13 21.71 -2.13 -10.31
N VAL A 14 20.45 -1.72 -10.43
CA VAL A 14 19.38 -2.11 -9.49
C VAL A 14 19.17 -3.63 -9.52
N ARG A 15 19.20 -4.26 -10.70
CA ARG A 15 19.13 -5.73 -10.84
C ARG A 15 20.21 -6.44 -10.02
N THR A 16 21.43 -5.91 -9.96
CA THR A 16 22.52 -6.52 -9.15
C THR A 16 22.28 -6.43 -7.64
N ARG A 17 21.45 -5.49 -7.18
CA ARG A 17 21.10 -5.32 -5.77
C ARG A 17 19.96 -6.24 -5.32
N VAL A 18 19.23 -6.84 -6.26
CA VAL A 18 18.22 -7.86 -5.94
C VAL A 18 18.93 -9.16 -5.54
N VAL A 19 18.52 -9.74 -4.41
CA VAL A 19 19.13 -10.94 -3.83
C VAL A 19 18.07 -12.01 -3.54
N GLY A 20 18.51 -13.23 -3.22
CA GLY A 20 17.63 -14.33 -2.83
C GLY A 20 16.78 -14.88 -3.99
N GLU A 21 15.57 -15.36 -3.68
CA GLU A 21 14.63 -15.94 -4.65
C GLU A 21 14.25 -14.94 -5.76
N ALA A 22 14.07 -13.66 -5.40
CA ALA A 22 13.75 -12.62 -6.36
C ALA A 22 14.83 -12.49 -7.45
N ARG A 23 16.11 -12.69 -7.11
CA ARG A 23 17.21 -12.68 -8.08
C ARG A 23 17.10 -13.83 -9.09
N ARG A 24 16.73 -15.03 -8.62
CA ARG A 24 16.58 -16.21 -9.49
C ARG A 24 15.45 -16.02 -10.49
N THR A 25 14.33 -15.45 -10.02
CA THR A 25 13.15 -15.16 -10.84
C THR A 25 13.44 -14.19 -11.97
N ILE A 26 14.23 -13.13 -11.71
CA ILE A 26 14.57 -12.11 -12.72
C ILE A 26 15.79 -12.47 -13.57
N GLN A 27 16.46 -13.60 -13.34
CA GLN A 27 17.74 -13.93 -14.00
C GLN A 27 17.58 -14.26 -15.49
N ARG A 28 16.41 -14.78 -15.89
CA ARG A 28 16.12 -15.18 -17.28
C ARG A 28 15.33 -14.13 -18.07
N GLN A 29 15.08 -12.96 -17.47
CA GLN A 29 14.36 -11.87 -18.13
C GLN A 29 15.25 -10.64 -18.25
N ASP A 30 15.03 -9.90 -19.33
CA ASP A 30 15.65 -8.62 -19.58
C ASP A 30 14.63 -7.50 -19.33
N PHE A 31 15.11 -6.43 -18.70
CA PHE A 31 14.32 -5.26 -18.35
C PHE A 31 15.06 -4.03 -18.89
N GLU A 32 14.41 -3.29 -19.78
CA GLU A 32 14.98 -2.09 -20.41
C GLU A 32 14.92 -0.88 -19.48
N ASN A 33 13.92 -0.85 -18.59
CA ASN A 33 13.73 0.20 -17.60
C ASN A 33 13.30 -0.35 -16.24
N ILE A 34 13.45 0.49 -15.22
CA ILE A 34 13.13 0.13 -13.83
C ILE A 34 11.62 -0.08 -13.63
N GLY A 35 10.79 0.57 -14.44
CA GLY A 35 9.34 0.41 -14.42
C GLY A 35 8.92 -1.03 -14.75
N GLN A 36 9.52 -1.62 -15.79
CA GLN A 36 9.31 -3.01 -16.17
C GLN A 36 9.74 -3.97 -15.06
N LEU A 37 10.94 -3.79 -14.50
CA LEU A 37 11.44 -4.60 -13.39
C LEU A 37 10.51 -4.51 -12.16
N THR A 38 10.10 -3.30 -11.81
CA THR A 38 9.20 -3.05 -10.66
C THR A 38 7.84 -3.70 -10.89
N LYS A 39 7.26 -3.55 -12.08
CA LYS A 39 5.97 -4.16 -12.44
C LYS A 39 6.03 -5.68 -12.37
N TYR A 40 7.10 -6.28 -12.89
CA TYR A 40 7.29 -7.73 -12.89
C TYR A 40 7.43 -8.28 -11.47
N LEU A 41 8.26 -7.66 -10.62
CA LEU A 41 8.39 -8.07 -9.22
C LEU A 41 7.08 -7.92 -8.44
N LYS A 42 6.31 -6.86 -8.68
CA LYS A 42 4.97 -6.70 -8.08
C LYS A 42 3.96 -7.74 -8.55
N GLN A 43 4.05 -8.21 -9.78
CA GLN A 43 3.15 -9.27 -10.26
C GLN A 43 3.41 -10.61 -9.55
N ILE A 44 4.67 -10.90 -9.22
CA ILE A 44 5.06 -12.19 -8.62
C ILE A 44 4.99 -12.15 -7.09
N TYR A 45 5.44 -11.05 -6.49
CA TYR A 45 5.59 -10.90 -5.04
C TYR A 45 4.67 -9.85 -4.43
N GLY A 46 3.90 -9.13 -5.24
CA GLY A 46 2.91 -8.17 -4.74
C GLY A 46 1.76 -8.87 -4.03
N SER A 47 0.92 -8.07 -3.37
CA SER A 47 -0.27 -8.58 -2.71
C SER A 47 -1.18 -9.27 -3.74
N SER A 48 -1.50 -10.54 -3.51
CA SER A 48 -2.51 -11.27 -4.30
C SER A 48 -3.93 -10.81 -4.00
N LYS A 49 -4.12 -9.99 -2.96
CA LYS A 49 -5.43 -9.53 -2.52
C LYS A 49 -5.97 -8.46 -3.45
N ASN A 50 -7.24 -8.60 -3.82
CA ASN A 50 -7.95 -7.58 -4.58
C ASN A 50 -8.40 -6.43 -3.67
N ALA A 51 -8.86 -5.31 -4.27
CA ALA A 51 -9.28 -4.13 -3.52
C ALA A 51 -10.39 -4.41 -2.51
N TYR A 52 -11.35 -5.28 -2.84
CA TYR A 52 -12.47 -5.63 -1.95
C TYR A 52 -12.02 -6.43 -0.72
N GLN A 53 -11.09 -7.37 -0.88
CA GLN A 53 -10.51 -8.11 0.24
C GLN A 53 -9.77 -7.17 1.19
N LEU A 54 -8.99 -6.23 0.64
CA LEU A 54 -8.29 -5.22 1.42
C LEU A 54 -9.25 -4.24 2.11
N GLN A 55 -10.38 -3.89 1.50
CA GLN A 55 -11.43 -3.10 2.15
C GLN A 55 -12.12 -3.88 3.28
N GLY A 56 -12.35 -5.18 3.12
CA GLY A 56 -12.85 -6.04 4.19
C GLY A 56 -11.89 -6.08 5.39
N GLU A 57 -10.58 -6.11 5.13
CA GLU A 57 -9.56 -6.00 6.18
C GLU A 57 -9.56 -4.63 6.85
N LEU A 58 -9.85 -3.55 6.11
CA LEU A 58 -9.98 -2.21 6.67
C LEU A 58 -11.16 -2.14 7.64
N GLY A 59 -12.28 -2.78 7.28
CA GLY A 59 -13.47 -2.81 8.13
C GLY A 59 -13.28 -3.59 9.44
N ASN A 60 -12.29 -4.48 9.49
CA ASN A 60 -11.97 -5.33 10.65
C ASN A 60 -10.69 -4.89 11.39
N ILE A 61 -10.14 -3.72 11.07
CA ILE A 61 -8.87 -3.27 11.64
C ILE A 61 -9.09 -2.57 12.98
N TYR A 62 -8.56 -3.12 14.05
CA TYR A 62 -8.63 -2.52 15.39
C TYR A 62 -7.25 -2.36 16.03
N GLN A 63 -7.18 -1.44 17.01
CA GLN A 63 -5.99 -1.24 17.82
C GLN A 63 -5.81 -2.43 18.76
N LYS A 64 -4.68 -3.14 18.65
CA LYS A 64 -4.40 -4.29 19.51
C LYS A 64 -4.12 -3.86 20.96
N GLY A 65 -4.34 -4.76 21.93
CA GLY A 65 -4.23 -4.47 23.36
C GLY A 65 -2.89 -3.84 23.79
N VAL A 66 -1.77 -4.29 23.24
CA VAL A 66 -0.41 -3.75 23.55
C VAL A 66 0.10 -2.75 22.51
N GLU A 67 -0.69 -2.47 21.47
CA GLU A 67 -0.29 -1.59 20.38
C GLU A 67 -0.56 -0.14 20.74
N ASP A 68 0.39 0.74 20.40
CA ASP A 68 0.24 2.18 20.50
C ASP A 68 -0.54 2.75 19.29
N VAL A 69 -1.08 3.96 19.47
CA VAL A 69 -1.94 4.60 18.45
C VAL A 69 -1.18 4.88 17.15
N VAL A 70 0.12 5.19 17.23
CA VAL A 70 0.93 5.51 16.05
C VAL A 70 1.18 4.24 15.22
N THR A 71 1.50 3.13 15.86
CA THR A 71 1.63 1.82 15.21
C THR A 71 0.31 1.37 14.58
N TYR A 72 -0.81 1.57 15.27
CA TYR A 72 -2.14 1.30 14.72
C TYR A 72 -2.43 2.18 13.49
N ALA A 73 -2.20 3.50 13.57
CA ALA A 73 -2.38 4.43 12.46
C ALA A 73 -1.48 4.06 11.25
N ASN A 74 -0.25 3.62 11.51
CA ASN A 74 0.66 3.15 10.47
C ASN A 74 0.12 1.92 9.74
N ARG A 75 -0.47 0.95 10.46
CA ARG A 75 -1.11 -0.21 9.82
C ARG A 75 -2.29 0.19 8.95
N VAL A 76 -3.16 1.07 9.43
CA VAL A 76 -4.31 1.60 8.66
C VAL A 76 -3.79 2.28 7.39
N LYS A 77 -2.74 3.11 7.51
CA LYS A 77 -2.10 3.79 6.37
C LYS A 77 -1.48 2.82 5.36
N VAL A 78 -0.82 1.76 5.82
CA VAL A 78 -0.27 0.71 4.95
C VAL A 78 -1.38 0.03 4.17
N LEU A 79 -2.48 -0.31 4.84
CA LEU A 79 -3.63 -0.95 4.21
C LEU A 79 -4.29 -0.05 3.16
N GLY A 80 -4.47 1.24 3.47
CA GLY A 80 -4.97 2.24 2.51
C GLY A 80 -4.10 2.35 1.26
N LYS A 81 -2.77 2.30 1.41
CA LYS A 81 -1.84 2.28 0.26
C LYS A 81 -2.03 1.04 -0.61
N GLN A 82 -2.21 -0.13 0.01
CA GLN A 82 -2.45 -1.38 -0.71
C GLN A 82 -3.78 -1.34 -1.48
N ILE A 83 -4.83 -0.77 -0.89
CA ILE A 83 -6.14 -0.58 -1.56
C ILE A 83 -5.98 0.32 -2.80
N LEU A 84 -5.29 1.46 -2.66
CA LEU A 84 -5.03 2.35 -3.79
C LEU A 84 -4.20 1.68 -4.89
N GLU A 85 -3.23 0.87 -4.52
CA GLU A 85 -2.40 0.13 -5.47
C GLU A 85 -3.21 -0.96 -6.20
N ALA A 86 -4.11 -1.65 -5.49
CA ALA A 86 -5.02 -2.64 -6.08
C ALA A 86 -5.96 -1.99 -7.11
N TYR A 87 -6.54 -0.83 -6.78
CA TYR A 87 -7.38 -0.06 -7.73
C TYR A 87 -6.63 0.42 -8.97
N ARG A 88 -5.35 0.82 -8.83
CA ARG A 88 -4.53 1.17 -10.00
C ARG A 88 -4.21 -0.05 -10.86
N SER A 89 -4.05 -1.22 -10.25
CA SER A 89 -3.65 -2.44 -10.93
C SER A 89 -4.81 -3.13 -11.65
N SER A 90 -6.05 -2.94 -11.18
CA SER A 90 -7.27 -3.48 -11.80
C SER A 90 -7.74 -2.72 -13.05
N GLY A 91 -7.05 -1.64 -13.46
CA GLY A 91 -7.45 -0.81 -14.60
C GLY A 91 -8.75 -0.03 -14.40
N SER A 92 -9.46 -0.24 -13.29
CA SER A 92 -10.74 0.40 -12.96
C SER A 92 -10.58 1.87 -12.56
N LEU A 93 -9.34 2.37 -12.43
CA LEU A 93 -9.08 3.59 -11.69
C LEU A 93 -7.83 4.36 -12.11
N GLN A 94 -7.57 4.48 -13.40
CA GLN A 94 -6.80 5.64 -13.83
C GLN A 94 -7.68 6.87 -13.61
N SER A 95 -7.44 7.58 -12.51
CA SER A 95 -7.87 8.97 -12.23
C SER A 95 -9.33 9.26 -11.86
N ASP A 96 -9.93 8.55 -10.90
CA ASP A 96 -11.04 9.15 -10.13
C ASP A 96 -10.53 9.69 -8.78
N PRO A 97 -10.36 11.03 -8.64
CA PRO A 97 -9.97 11.66 -7.37
C PRO A 97 -10.93 11.32 -6.23
N ASN A 98 -12.20 11.01 -6.54
CA ASN A 98 -13.21 10.72 -5.54
C ASN A 98 -12.92 9.44 -4.77
N VAL A 99 -12.27 8.46 -5.39
CA VAL A 99 -11.94 7.19 -4.71
C VAL A 99 -10.89 7.38 -3.64
N LYS A 100 -9.90 8.23 -3.90
CA LYS A 100 -8.89 8.57 -2.88
C LYS A 100 -9.55 9.29 -1.69
N ILE A 101 -10.40 10.27 -1.98
CA ILE A 101 -11.12 11.03 -0.95
C ILE A 101 -12.06 10.13 -0.15
N SER A 102 -12.80 9.25 -0.82
CA SER A 102 -13.69 8.28 -0.17
C SER A 102 -12.89 7.34 0.72
N LEU A 103 -11.78 6.79 0.23
CA LEU A 103 -10.94 5.89 1.00
C LEU A 103 -10.35 6.58 2.24
N GLU A 104 -9.89 7.83 2.12
CA GLU A 104 -9.38 8.58 3.27
C GLU A 104 -10.48 8.78 4.33
N LYS A 105 -11.71 9.06 3.92
CA LYS A 105 -12.86 9.14 4.83
C LYS A 105 -13.14 7.80 5.51
N ASP A 106 -13.13 6.71 4.76
CA ASP A 106 -13.39 5.36 5.30
C ASP A 106 -12.28 4.91 6.25
N MET A 107 -11.02 5.19 5.92
CA MET A 107 -9.88 4.96 6.80
C MET A 107 -9.99 5.74 8.10
N ALA A 108 -10.38 7.01 8.06
CA ALA A 108 -10.57 7.83 9.25
C ALA A 108 -11.70 7.28 10.13
N LYS A 109 -12.83 6.89 9.54
CA LYS A 109 -13.95 6.28 10.27
C LYS A 109 -13.54 4.97 10.94
N CYS A 110 -12.88 4.06 10.21
CA CYS A 110 -12.44 2.78 10.76
C CYS A 110 -11.38 2.97 11.85
N PHE A 111 -10.46 3.94 11.65
CA PHE A 111 -9.46 4.28 12.65
C PHE A 111 -10.11 4.73 13.96
N ILE A 112 -11.03 5.70 13.92
CA ILE A 112 -11.65 6.25 15.13
C ILE A 112 -12.51 5.20 15.85
N ARG A 113 -13.33 4.46 15.11
CA ARG A 113 -14.28 3.47 15.66
C ARG A 113 -13.58 2.32 16.40
N GLU A 114 -12.36 1.99 16.00
CA GLU A 114 -11.65 0.80 16.50
C GLU A 114 -10.40 1.17 17.32
N LEU A 115 -10.33 2.44 17.78
CA LEU A 115 -9.44 2.84 18.84
C LEU A 115 -9.82 2.14 20.15
N LYS A 116 -8.87 2.06 21.07
CA LYS A 116 -9.18 1.60 22.42
C LYS A 116 -10.25 2.50 23.06
N PRO A 117 -11.23 1.93 23.80
CA PRO A 117 -12.33 2.70 24.38
C PRO A 117 -11.86 3.89 25.23
N GLU A 118 -10.73 3.77 25.93
CA GLU A 118 -10.19 4.83 26.78
C GLU A 118 -9.71 6.05 25.96
N ILE A 119 -9.37 5.84 24.70
CA ILE A 119 -8.92 6.88 23.76
C ILE A 119 -10.12 7.45 23.02
N GLU A 120 -11.01 6.59 22.53
CA GLU A 120 -12.25 6.98 21.86
C GLU A 120 -13.10 7.90 22.76
N GLN A 121 -13.29 7.53 24.03
CA GLN A 121 -14.05 8.34 24.99
C GLN A 121 -13.42 9.71 25.27
N ARG A 122 -12.09 9.84 25.19
CA ARG A 122 -11.40 11.13 25.35
C ARG A 122 -11.56 12.00 24.11
N ILE A 123 -11.46 11.41 22.92
CA ILE A 123 -11.67 12.10 21.65
C ILE A 123 -13.11 12.62 21.55
N ALA A 124 -14.12 11.81 21.90
CA ALA A 124 -15.51 12.24 21.89
C ALA A 124 -15.78 13.41 22.86
N ARG A 125 -15.15 13.38 24.04
CA ARG A 125 -15.26 14.49 25.03
C ARG A 125 -14.57 15.79 24.58
N ASP A 126 -13.45 15.70 23.87
CA ASP A 126 -12.67 16.87 23.46
C ASP A 126 -13.13 17.46 22.12
N LEU A 127 -13.91 16.72 21.32
CA LEU A 127 -14.40 17.15 19.99
C LEU A 127 -15.90 17.51 19.94
N ASP A 128 -16.66 17.36 21.03
CA ASP A 128 -18.10 17.65 21.12
C ASP A 128 -18.91 17.03 19.95
N VAL A 129 -18.66 15.75 19.67
CA VAL A 129 -19.36 14.93 18.65
C VAL A 129 -20.18 13.83 19.31
#